data_AF-A0A7W1E2Y6-F1
#
_entry.id   AF-A0A7W1E2Y6-F1
#
_cell.length_a   1.000
_cell.length_b   1.000
_cell.length_c   1.000
_cell.angle_alpha   90.00
_cell.angle_beta   90.00
_cell.angle_gamma   90.00
#
_symmetry.space_group_name_H-M   'P 1'
#
loop_
_entity.id
_entity.type
_entity.pdbx_description
1 polymer ?
#
loop_
_entity_poly.entity_id
_entity_poly.type
_entity_poly.pdbx_seq_one_letter_code
_entity_poly.pdbx_strand_id
1 'polypeptide(L)'
;MAMTLDPELFLPDPEPREVRYTVISVDDHLVEPPDMFEGRLPARLQESAPKIVRNKRGHEVWEFDGNTYTQVGMNAVAGRRMETMKMEPSRFDQMRPGCYDIHERVKDMDINGVWASLNFPSMITGFCGRVFSQCSDPELGVA
;
A
#
# COMPACT_ATOMS: atom_id res chain seq x y z
N MET A 1 -0.02 7.09 -18.43
CA MET A 1 -0.92 8.24 -18.19
C MET A 1 -0.89 8.47 -16.68
N ALA A 2 -0.67 9.70 -16.22
CA ALA A 2 -0.81 9.99 -14.79
C ALA A 2 -2.26 9.69 -14.37
N MET A 3 -2.44 8.88 -13.33
CA MET A 3 -3.76 8.63 -12.78
C MET A 3 -4.26 9.92 -12.11
N THR A 4 -5.32 10.52 -12.65
CA THR A 4 -5.95 11.67 -12.02
C THR A 4 -6.71 11.20 -10.79
N LEU A 5 -6.41 11.77 -9.63
CA LEU A 5 -7.15 11.53 -8.40
C LEU A 5 -8.61 11.97 -8.57
N ASP A 6 -9.53 11.17 -8.03
CA ASP A 6 -10.95 11.54 -7.98
C ASP A 6 -11.13 12.82 -7.14
N PRO A 7 -11.58 13.94 -7.74
CA PRO A 7 -11.74 15.20 -7.02
C PRO A 7 -12.81 15.16 -5.93
N GLU A 8 -13.75 14.19 -6.00
CA GLU A 8 -14.74 13.96 -4.95
C GLU A 8 -14.10 13.32 -3.72
N LEU A 9 -13.02 12.56 -3.88
CA LEU A 9 -12.33 11.87 -2.79
C LEU A 9 -11.14 12.66 -2.25
N PHE A 10 -10.41 13.38 -3.10
CA PHE A 10 -9.12 13.99 -2.78
C PHE A 10 -9.14 15.52 -2.86
N LEU A 11 -8.32 16.14 -2.03
CA LEU A 11 -7.92 17.54 -2.17
C LEU A 11 -6.99 17.69 -3.40
N PRO A 12 -6.97 18.86 -4.06
CA PRO A 12 -5.96 19.14 -5.08
C PRO A 12 -4.56 19.03 -4.49
N ASP A 13 -3.58 18.66 -5.32
CA ASP A 13 -2.18 18.69 -4.93
C ASP A 13 -1.79 20.11 -4.48
N PRO A 14 -1.02 20.24 -3.38
CA PRO A 14 -0.49 21.53 -3.00
C PRO A 14 0.61 21.96 -3.98
N GLU A 15 0.78 23.27 -4.14
CA GLU A 15 1.96 23.80 -4.84
C GLU A 15 3.24 23.39 -4.11
N PRO A 16 4.31 22.97 -4.84
CA PRO A 16 5.60 22.67 -4.24
C PRO A 16 6.13 23.86 -3.42
N ARG A 17 6.61 23.57 -2.21
CA ARG A 17 7.17 24.60 -1.31
C ARG A 17 8.69 24.70 -1.46
N GLU A 18 9.25 25.84 -1.05
CA GLU A 18 10.70 26.00 -0.98
C GLU A 18 11.31 24.98 0.01
N VAL A 19 12.15 24.07 -0.51
CA VAL A 19 12.87 23.07 0.29
C VAL A 19 14.22 23.65 0.70
N ARG A 20 14.34 24.07 1.96
CA ARG A 20 15.57 24.68 2.51
C ARG A 20 16.58 23.67 3.05
N TYR A 21 16.10 22.47 3.39
CA TYR A 21 16.89 21.43 4.02
C TYR A 21 16.64 20.10 3.32
N THR A 22 17.67 19.27 3.21
CA THR A 22 17.51 17.89 2.77
C THR A 22 16.77 17.10 3.85
N VAL A 23 15.55 16.66 3.56
CA VAL A 23 14.75 15.81 4.44
C VAL A 23 14.89 14.36 4.03
N ILE A 24 15.26 13.49 4.96
CA ILE A 24 15.26 12.04 4.78
C ILE A 24 14.19 11.49 5.73
N SER A 25 13.13 10.90 5.17
CA SER A 25 12.13 10.19 5.97
C SER A 25 12.70 8.85 6.40
N VAL A 26 12.75 8.63 7.71
CA VAL A 26 13.26 7.38 8.31
C VAL A 26 12.14 6.39 8.65
N ASP A 27 10.88 6.78 8.40
CA ASP A 27 9.70 5.98 8.72
C ASP A 27 8.57 6.31 7.75
N ASP A 28 8.59 5.67 6.59
CA ASP A 28 7.48 5.66 5.66
C ASP A 28 6.93 4.24 5.52
N HIS A 29 5.68 4.13 5.08
CA HIS A 29 5.06 2.87 4.73
C HIS A 29 4.48 2.93 3.33
N LEU A 30 4.53 1.80 2.63
CA LEU A 30 3.82 1.56 1.38
C LEU A 30 2.76 0.48 1.58
N VAL A 31 1.65 0.59 0.86
CA VAL A 31 0.73 -0.51 0.66
C VAL A 31 1.31 -1.39 -0.43
N GLU A 32 1.48 -2.69 -0.15
CA GLU A 32 2.00 -3.62 -1.15
C GLU A 32 1.14 -3.56 -2.42
N PRO A 33 1.76 -3.41 -3.60
CA PRO A 33 1.06 -3.48 -4.88
C PRO A 33 0.21 -4.76 -4.99
N PRO A 34 -0.90 -4.74 -5.74
CA PRO A 34 -1.77 -5.92 -5.87
C PRO A 34 -1.04 -7.13 -6.48
N ASP A 35 -0.01 -6.87 -7.29
CA ASP A 35 0.83 -7.87 -7.97
C ASP A 35 2.14 -8.19 -7.21
N MET A 36 2.27 -7.74 -5.95
CA MET A 36 3.53 -7.79 -5.19
C MET A 36 4.15 -9.20 -5.12
N PHE A 37 3.35 -10.25 -5.11
CA PHE A 37 3.82 -11.64 -4.99
C PHE A 37 3.72 -12.42 -6.30
N GLU A 38 3.19 -11.83 -7.38
CA GLU A 38 2.96 -12.53 -8.64
C GLU A 38 4.28 -12.90 -9.32
N GLY A 39 4.51 -14.22 -9.46
CA GLY A 39 5.72 -14.76 -10.10
C GLY A 39 7.01 -14.53 -9.32
N ARG A 40 6.93 -14.17 -8.04
CA ARG A 40 8.10 -13.89 -7.19
C ARG A 40 8.43 -15.00 -6.20
N LEU A 41 7.57 -16.02 -6.09
CA LEU A 41 7.81 -17.20 -5.26
C LEU A 41 8.32 -18.38 -6.10
N PRO A 42 8.95 -19.39 -5.47
CA PRO A 42 9.20 -20.68 -6.13
C PRO A 42 7.91 -21.23 -6.75
N ALA A 43 8.00 -21.77 -7.97
CA ALA A 43 6.82 -22.14 -8.76
C ALA A 43 5.79 -23.02 -8.01
N ARG A 44 6.26 -23.96 -7.17
CA ARG A 44 5.41 -24.85 -6.37
C ARG A 44 4.66 -24.16 -5.21
N LEU A 45 5.11 -22.96 -4.81
CA LEU A 45 4.53 -22.15 -3.73
C LEU A 45 3.67 -20.99 -4.27
N GLN A 46 3.76 -20.70 -5.57
CA GLN A 46 3.11 -19.53 -6.17
C GLN A 46 1.58 -19.56 -6.04
N GLU A 47 0.95 -20.74 -6.06
CA GLU A 47 -0.50 -20.87 -5.85
C GLU A 47 -0.95 -20.51 -4.43
N SER A 48 -0.03 -20.59 -3.46
CA SER A 48 -0.25 -20.26 -2.05
C SER A 48 0.21 -18.85 -1.68
N ALA A 49 0.73 -18.09 -2.63
CA ALA A 49 1.20 -16.72 -2.40
C ALA A 49 0.06 -15.81 -1.89
N PRO A 50 0.37 -14.76 -1.10
CA PRO A 50 -0.60 -13.73 -0.78
C PRO A 50 -1.18 -13.11 -2.06
N LYS A 51 -2.49 -12.93 -2.09
CA LYS A 51 -3.19 -12.34 -3.25
C LYS A 51 -4.30 -11.40 -2.84
N ILE A 52 -4.59 -10.41 -3.67
CA ILE A 52 -5.75 -9.55 -3.50
C ILE A 52 -7.00 -10.26 -4.02
N VAL A 53 -8.05 -10.28 -3.21
CA VAL A 53 -9.39 -10.76 -3.58
C VAL A 53 -10.43 -9.68 -3.29
N ARG A 54 -11.54 -9.69 -4.05
CA ARG A 54 -12.68 -8.82 -3.79
C ARG A 54 -13.74 -9.55 -2.97
N ASN A 55 -14.10 -9.00 -1.80
CA ASN A 55 -15.12 -9.59 -0.94
C ASN A 55 -16.56 -9.24 -1.40
N LYS A 56 -17.57 -9.80 -0.71
CA LYS A 56 -19.00 -9.58 -1.02
C LYS A 56 -19.47 -8.12 -0.94
N ARG A 57 -18.72 -7.26 -0.26
CA ARG A 57 -19.00 -5.82 -0.13
C ARG A 57 -18.28 -4.99 -1.19
N GLY A 58 -17.49 -5.63 -2.06
CA GLY A 58 -16.72 -4.97 -3.10
C GLY A 58 -15.34 -4.46 -2.65
N HIS A 59 -14.91 -4.76 -1.43
CA HIS A 59 -13.60 -4.35 -0.93
C HIS A 59 -12.50 -5.29 -1.44
N GLU A 60 -11.34 -4.74 -1.78
CA GLU A 60 -10.09 -5.44 -2.02
C GLU A 60 -9.42 -5.74 -0.67
N VAL A 61 -9.11 -7.02 -0.45
CA VAL A 61 -8.51 -7.54 0.77
C VAL A 61 -7.43 -8.56 0.42
N TRP A 62 -6.43 -8.71 1.26
CA TRP A 62 -5.45 -9.79 1.09
C TRP A 62 -6.03 -11.12 1.58
N GLU A 63 -5.82 -12.18 0.81
CA GLU A 63 -6.03 -13.57 1.21
C GLU A 63 -4.67 -14.26 1.27
N PHE A 64 -4.37 -14.89 2.40
CA PHE A 64 -3.16 -15.66 2.61
C PHE A 64 -3.38 -16.70 3.70
N ASP A 65 -2.88 -17.92 3.49
CA ASP A 65 -2.96 -19.03 4.44
C ASP A 65 -4.38 -19.27 5.01
N GLY A 66 -5.40 -19.20 4.15
CA GLY A 66 -6.82 -19.35 4.54
C GLY A 66 -7.40 -18.20 5.35
N ASN A 67 -6.63 -17.14 5.62
CA ASN A 67 -7.04 -15.96 6.35
C ASN A 67 -7.30 -14.76 5.42
N THR A 68 -8.10 -13.81 5.89
CA THR A 68 -8.38 -12.54 5.20
C THR A 68 -7.82 -11.37 6.00
N TYR A 69 -7.08 -10.48 5.35
CA TYR A 69 -6.49 -9.28 5.94
C TYR A 69 -7.10 -8.04 5.28
N THR A 70 -7.90 -7.31 6.05
CA THR A 70 -8.87 -6.32 5.54
C THR A 70 -8.35 -4.88 5.43
N GLN A 71 -7.08 -4.63 5.75
CA GLN A 71 -6.49 -3.28 5.76
C GLN A 71 -5.63 -2.97 4.53
N VAL A 72 -6.16 -3.16 3.32
CA VAL A 72 -5.43 -2.75 2.11
C VAL A 72 -5.27 -1.23 2.06
N GLY A 73 -6.27 -0.46 2.51
CA GLY A 73 -6.21 1.01 2.50
C GLY A 73 -6.53 1.70 3.82
N MET A 74 -6.78 0.96 4.92
CA MET A 74 -7.35 1.53 6.14
C MET A 74 -6.54 2.68 6.78
N ASN A 75 -5.25 2.82 6.41
CA ASN A 75 -4.35 3.87 6.87
C ASN A 75 -3.78 4.73 5.72
N ALA A 76 -4.26 4.56 4.48
CA ALA A 76 -3.73 5.20 3.27
C ALA A 76 -4.62 6.35 2.79
N VAL A 77 -4.80 7.35 3.64
CA VAL A 77 -5.71 8.49 3.42
C VAL A 77 -5.01 9.81 3.07
N ALA A 78 -3.75 9.76 2.65
CA ALA A 78 -2.97 10.95 2.30
C ALA A 78 -3.69 11.78 1.21
N GLY A 79 -3.92 13.07 1.52
CA GLY A 79 -4.60 14.01 0.62
C GLY A 79 -6.11 13.78 0.48
N ARG A 80 -6.71 12.81 1.18
CA ARG A 80 -8.15 12.55 1.14
C ARG A 80 -8.92 13.66 1.89
N ARG A 81 -10.13 13.96 1.43
CA ARG A 81 -11.04 14.89 2.11
C ARG A 81 -11.55 14.30 3.43
N MET A 82 -11.60 15.10 4.49
CA MET A 82 -11.99 14.63 5.83
C MET A 82 -13.41 14.02 5.83
N GLU A 83 -14.32 14.62 5.07
CA GLU A 83 -15.71 14.18 4.96
C GLU A 83 -15.88 12.82 4.24
N THR A 84 -14.88 12.36 3.49
CA THR A 84 -14.89 11.09 2.75
C THR A 84 -14.19 9.95 3.49
N MET A 85 -13.65 10.19 4.69
CA MET A 85 -13.01 9.18 5.56
C MET A 85 -14.01 8.37 6.40
N LYS A 86 -15.31 8.36 6.05
CA LYS A 86 -16.36 7.68 6.83
C LYS A 86 -16.27 6.15 6.79
N MET A 87 -15.66 5.63 5.73
CA MET A 87 -15.35 4.23 5.47
C MET A 87 -14.04 4.24 4.68
N GLU A 88 -12.95 3.98 5.38
CA GLU A 88 -11.58 3.99 4.88
C GLU A 88 -11.40 3.29 3.52
N PRO A 89 -10.40 3.68 2.69
CA PRO A 89 -10.36 3.21 1.31
C PRO A 89 -10.26 1.69 1.29
N SER A 90 -11.23 1.12 0.60
CA SER A 90 -11.47 -0.31 0.55
C SER A 90 -10.94 -0.93 -0.73
N ARG A 91 -10.38 -0.10 -1.61
CA ARG A 91 -9.91 -0.42 -2.95
C ARG A 91 -8.70 0.44 -3.33
N PHE A 92 -7.85 -0.06 -4.22
CA PHE A 92 -6.66 0.66 -4.70
C PHE A 92 -7.00 1.95 -5.45
N ASP A 93 -8.11 1.97 -6.18
CA ASP A 93 -8.59 3.17 -6.88
C ASP A 93 -9.14 4.25 -5.94
N GLN A 94 -9.33 3.94 -4.65
CA GLN A 94 -9.70 4.89 -3.62
C GLN A 94 -8.50 5.41 -2.84
N MET A 95 -7.27 4.99 -3.16
CA MET A 95 -6.04 5.47 -2.51
C MET A 95 -5.27 6.41 -3.43
N ARG A 96 -4.46 7.31 -2.86
CA ARG A 96 -3.50 8.06 -3.66
C ARG A 96 -2.52 7.05 -4.28
N PRO A 97 -2.28 7.06 -5.61
CA PRO A 97 -1.41 6.08 -6.25
C PRO A 97 -0.02 5.97 -5.63
N GLY A 98 0.58 7.07 -5.16
CA GLY A 98 1.87 7.04 -4.46
C GLY A 98 1.87 6.28 -3.12
N CYS A 99 0.74 5.75 -2.65
CA CYS A 99 0.69 4.79 -1.56
C CYS A 99 1.15 3.38 -1.97
N TYR A 100 1.10 3.02 -3.26
CA TYR A 100 1.46 1.68 -3.75
C TYR A 100 2.27 1.68 -5.07
N ASP A 101 2.27 2.77 -5.83
CA ASP A 101 3.08 2.93 -7.04
C ASP A 101 4.34 3.75 -6.74
N ILE A 102 5.51 3.18 -7.04
CA ILE A 102 6.80 3.81 -6.74
C ILE A 102 7.04 5.10 -7.55
N HIS A 103 6.57 5.16 -8.79
CA HIS A 103 6.78 6.33 -9.64
C HIS A 103 5.89 7.48 -9.21
N GLU A 104 4.65 7.19 -8.81
CA GLU A 104 3.76 8.20 -8.21
C GLU A 104 4.25 8.63 -6.82
N ARG A 105 4.84 7.73 -6.03
CA ARG A 105 5.46 8.08 -4.74
C ARG A 105 6.60 9.07 -4.89
N VAL A 106 7.46 8.92 -5.89
CA VAL A 106 8.55 9.88 -6.14
C VAL A 106 7.99 11.28 -6.45
N LYS A 107 6.88 11.38 -7.18
CA LYS A 107 6.23 12.68 -7.43
C LYS A 107 5.67 13.28 -6.14
N ASP A 108 5.06 12.47 -5.27
CA ASP A 108 4.61 12.93 -3.95
C ASP A 108 5.77 13.44 -3.09
N MET A 109 6.92 12.76 -3.17
CA MET A 109 8.17 13.17 -2.51
C MET A 109 8.71 14.50 -3.04
N ASP A 110 8.64 14.72 -4.36
CA ASP A 110 9.01 16.00 -4.98
C ASP A 110 8.09 17.15 -4.50
N ILE A 111 6.78 16.89 -4.35
CA ILE A 111 5.80 17.88 -3.87
C ILE A 111 6.05 18.24 -2.40
N ASN A 112 6.30 17.25 -1.55
CA ASN A 112 6.43 17.45 -0.10
C ASN A 112 7.88 17.76 0.37
N GLY A 113 8.86 17.68 -0.53
CA GLY A 113 10.26 18.02 -0.27
C GLY A 113 11.07 16.92 0.42
N VAL A 114 10.65 15.65 0.33
CA VAL A 114 11.38 14.50 0.88
C VAL A 114 12.40 14.00 -0.14
N TRP A 115 13.69 14.03 0.23
CA TRP A 115 14.79 13.61 -0.67
C TRP A 115 14.94 12.09 -0.74
N ALA A 116 14.82 11.40 0.38
CA ALA A 116 14.79 9.93 0.44
C ALA A 116 13.90 9.43 1.56
N SER A 117 13.55 8.16 1.46
CA SER A 117 12.56 7.50 2.30
C SER A 117 12.98 6.07 2.61
N LEU A 118 12.97 5.71 3.88
CA LEU A 118 13.02 4.33 4.34
C LEU A 118 11.58 3.79 4.43
N ASN A 119 11.27 2.77 3.61
CA ASN A 119 9.94 2.19 3.56
C ASN A 119 9.83 0.88 4.35
N PHE A 120 8.78 0.79 5.15
CA PHE A 120 8.35 -0.40 5.85
C PHE A 120 7.09 -1.00 5.20
N PRO A 121 6.90 -2.32 5.32
CA PRO A 121 5.73 -2.99 4.76
C PRO A 121 4.44 -2.63 5.51
N SER A 122 3.31 -3.04 4.95
CA SER A 122 1.98 -2.84 5.54
C SER A 122 1.43 -4.11 6.21
N MET A 123 0.09 -4.22 6.29
CA MET A 123 -0.59 -5.22 7.10
C MET A 123 -0.36 -6.67 6.67
N ILE A 124 -0.18 -6.95 5.37
CA ILE A 124 -0.05 -8.34 4.90
C ILE A 124 1.22 -9.01 5.41
N THR A 125 2.26 -8.25 5.72
CA THR A 125 3.47 -8.80 6.37
C THR A 125 3.29 -8.98 7.87
N GLY A 126 2.37 -8.24 8.48
CA GLY A 126 2.26 -8.07 9.92
C GLY A 126 3.49 -7.37 10.53
N PHE A 127 3.44 -7.15 11.84
CA PHE A 127 4.56 -6.56 12.57
C PHE A 127 5.78 -7.48 12.49
N CYS A 128 6.87 -6.99 11.89
CA CYS A 128 8.12 -7.73 11.68
C CYS A 128 7.95 -9.08 10.95
N GLY A 129 7.09 -9.16 9.94
CA GLY A 129 6.92 -10.39 9.15
C GLY A 129 6.12 -11.49 9.85
N ARG A 130 5.44 -11.15 10.96
CA ARG A 130 4.70 -12.12 11.78
C ARG A 130 3.73 -12.96 10.97
N VAL A 131 2.99 -12.36 10.02
CA VAL A 131 1.97 -13.08 9.23
C VAL A 131 2.60 -14.24 8.46
N PHE A 132 3.73 -14.00 7.81
CA PHE A 132 4.45 -15.04 7.05
C PHE A 132 5.12 -16.06 7.98
N SER A 133 5.77 -15.60 9.06
CA SER A 133 6.44 -16.51 10.00
C SER A 133 5.49 -17.47 10.73
N GLN A 134 4.21 -17.14 10.79
CA GLN A 134 3.18 -17.91 11.51
C GLN A 134 2.26 -18.69 10.56
N CYS A 135 2.50 -18.64 9.25
CA CYS A 135 1.67 -19.38 8.31
C CYS A 135 1.84 -20.90 8.47
N SER A 136 0.83 -21.64 8.02
CA SER A 136 0.74 -23.09 8.23
C SER A 136 1.84 -23.90 7.54
N ASP A 137 2.42 -23.38 6.45
CA ASP A 137 3.55 -23.96 5.73
C ASP A 137 4.84 -23.16 6.00
N PRO A 138 5.78 -23.69 6.81
CA PRO A 138 7.03 -22.99 7.10
C PRO A 138 7.88 -22.68 5.87
N GLU A 139 7.78 -23.49 4.80
CA GLU A 139 8.53 -23.28 3.58
C GLU A 139 7.97 -22.12 2.76
N LEU A 140 6.65 -21.92 2.80
CA LEU A 140 5.98 -20.74 2.26
C LEU A 140 6.33 -19.48 3.07
N GLY A 141 6.40 -19.59 4.40
CA GLY A 141 6.68 -18.45 5.27
C GLY A 141 8.07 -17.84 5.12
N VAL A 142 9.04 -18.61 4.60
CA VAL A 142 10.42 -18.16 4.33
C VAL A 142 10.70 -17.81 2.86
N ALA A 143 9.75 -18.10 1.96
CA ALA A 143 9.87 -17.87 0.52
C ALA A 143 9.61 -16.41 0.15
#